data_AF-A0A225NRP3-F1
#
_entry.id   AF-A0A225NRP3-F1
#
_cell.length_a   1.000
_cell.length_b   1.000
_cell.length_c   1.000
_cell.angle_alpha   90.00
_cell.angle_beta   90.00
_cell.angle_gamma   90.00
#
_symmetry.space_group_name_H-M   'P 1'
#
loop_
_entity.id
_entity.type
_entity.pdbx_description
1 polymer ?
#
loop_
_entity_poly.entity_id
_entity_poly.type
_entity_poly.pdbx_seq_one_letter_code
_entity_poly.pdbx_strand_id
1 'polypeptide(L)' 'MDYRRCFAKRWRDFVCGNFRSPAHVAYVFDVDPKTAQNWWEGTNAPQGWVIARAISNEEIGPALIRHLGGQA' A
#
# COMPACT_ATOMS: atom_id res chain seq x y z
N MET A 1 -3.23 -6.99 -18.83
CA MET A 1 -2.35 -6.91 -17.64
C MET A 1 -2.73 -8.03 -16.69
N ASP A 2 -1.76 -8.72 -16.10
CA ASP A 2 -2.05 -9.69 -15.04
C ASP A 2 -2.55 -8.99 -13.77
N TYR A 3 -3.32 -9.70 -12.94
CA TYR A 3 -3.91 -9.13 -11.73
C TYR A 3 -2.86 -8.61 -10.74
N ARG A 4 -1.66 -9.22 -10.69
CA ARG A 4 -0.58 -8.79 -9.78
C ARG A 4 -0.07 -7.40 -10.15
N ARG A 5 0.10 -7.10 -11.44
CA ARG A 5 0.48 -5.77 -11.92
C ARG A 5 -0.60 -4.73 -11.66
N CYS A 6 -1.87 -5.09 -11.88
CA CYS A 6 -2.99 -4.20 -11.54
C CYS A 6 -3.03 -3.88 -10.05
N PHE A 7 -2.83 -4.89 -9.20
CA PHE A 7 -2.81 -4.72 -7.75
C PHE A 7 -1.60 -3.90 -7.28
N ALA A 8 -0.41 -4.13 -7.83
CA ALA A 8 0.78 -3.32 -7.54
C ALA A 8 0.56 -1.84 -7.89
N LYS A 9 -0.10 -1.55 -9.01
CA LYS A 9 -0.48 -0.19 -9.38
C LYS A 9 -1.44 0.45 -8.36
N ARG A 10 -2.52 -0.25 -7.99
CA ARG A 10 -3.47 0.27 -6.99
C ARG A 10 -2.80 0.48 -5.64
N TRP A 11 -1.95 -0.45 -5.22
CA TRP A 11 -1.20 -0.30 -3.98
C TRP A 11 -0.28 0.92 -4.02
N ARG A 12 0.45 1.12 -5.13
CA ARG A 12 1.25 2.32 -5.38
C ARG A 12 0.42 3.58 -5.23
N ASP A 13 -0.72 3.64 -5.92
CA ASP A 13 -1.58 4.82 -5.93
C ASP A 13 -2.11 5.13 -4.52
N PHE A 14 -2.46 4.10 -3.74
CA PHE A 14 -2.78 4.23 -2.33
C PHE A 14 -1.61 4.80 -1.51
N VAL A 15 -0.40 4.22 -1.61
CA VAL A 15 0.71 4.65 -0.77
C VAL A 15 1.19 6.07 -1.13
N CYS A 16 1.25 6.40 -2.41
CA CYS A 16 1.63 7.73 -2.86
C CYS A 16 0.57 8.80 -2.53
N GLY A 17 -0.71 8.43 -2.46
CA GLY A 17 -1.79 9.34 -2.08
C GLY A 17 -1.93 9.59 -0.58
N ASN A 18 -1.45 8.67 0.26
CA ASN A 18 -1.68 8.71 1.71
C ASN A 18 -0.41 8.90 2.56
N PHE A 19 0.79 8.73 1.98
CA PHE A 19 2.05 8.88 2.70
C PHE A 19 2.98 9.87 2.01
N ARG A 20 3.89 10.48 2.79
CA ARG A 20 4.76 11.58 2.33
C ARG A 20 5.99 11.10 1.55
N SER A 21 6.46 9.89 1.83
CA SER A 21 7.68 9.34 1.25
C SER A 21 7.73 7.82 1.42
N PRO A 22 8.56 7.10 0.65
CA PRO A 22 8.81 5.67 0.87
C PRO A 22 9.37 5.38 2.27
N ALA A 23 10.14 6.30 2.86
CA ALA A 23 10.61 6.17 4.25
C ALA A 23 9.46 6.23 5.27
N HIS A 24 8.45 7.09 5.03
CA HIS A 24 7.26 7.13 5.87
C HIS A 24 6.45 5.83 5.76
N VAL A 25 6.34 5.26 4.54
CA VAL A 25 5.73 3.95 4.32
C VAL A 25 6.50 2.86 5.07
N ALA A 26 7.82 2.82 4.98
CA ALA A 26 8.65 1.85 5.69
C ALA A 26 8.40 1.90 7.21
N TYR A 27 8.37 3.10 7.78
CA TYR A 27 8.08 3.33 9.19
C TYR A 27 6.67 2.85 9.60
N VAL A 28 5.64 3.25 8.85
CA VAL A 28 4.24 2.93 9.19
C VAL A 28 3.96 1.43 9.11
N PHE A 29 4.46 0.78 8.05
CA PHE A 29 4.20 -0.63 7.80
C PHE A 29 5.22 -1.57 8.46
N ASP A 30 6.25 -1.01 9.12
CA ASP A 30 7.37 -1.74 9.72
C ASP A 30 7.98 -2.75 8.73
N VAL A 31 8.36 -2.24 7.56
CA VAL A 31 9.02 -3.00 6.50
C VAL A 31 10.36 -2.37 6.16
N ASP A 32 11.23 -3.14 5.52
CA ASP A 32 12.52 -2.62 5.10
C ASP A 32 12.35 -1.49 4.06
N PRO A 33 13.30 -0.53 3.99
CA PRO A 33 13.23 0.59 3.07
C PRO A 33 13.12 0.17 1.60
N LYS A 34 13.71 -0.97 1.20
CA LYS A 34 13.67 -1.44 -0.18
C LYS A 34 12.28 -1.95 -0.54
N THR A 35 11.60 -2.65 0.36
CA THR A 35 10.20 -3.05 0.19
C THR A 35 9.30 -1.84 0.03
N ALA A 36 9.44 -0.83 0.90
CA ALA A 36 8.65 0.39 0.80
C ALA A 36 8.92 1.17 -0.51
N GLN A 37 10.19 1.23 -0.95
CA GLN A 37 10.56 1.82 -2.24
C GLN A 37 9.90 1.07 -3.41
N ASN A 38 9.92 -0.27 -3.39
CA ASN A 38 9.31 -1.08 -4.44
C ASN A 38 7.79 -0.87 -4.52
N TRP A 39 7.11 -0.67 -3.38
CA TRP A 39 5.69 -0.31 -3.35
C TRP A 39 5.43 1.09 -3.91
N TRP A 40 6.28 2.06 -3.55
CA TRP A 40 6.22 3.43 -4.04
C TRP A 40 6.42 3.54 -5.56
N GLU A 41 7.29 2.70 -6.11
CA GLU A 41 7.54 2.59 -7.55
C GLU A 41 6.49 1.73 -8.28
N GLY A 42 5.69 0.95 -7.54
CA GLY A 42 4.74 -0.02 -8.11
C GLY A 42 5.41 -1.26 -8.71
N THR A 43 6.66 -1.53 -8.33
CA THR A 43 7.43 -2.72 -8.74
C THR A 43 6.79 -4.00 -8.22
N ASN A 44 6.29 -3.97 -6.98
CA ASN A 44 5.53 -5.05 -6.38
C ASN A 44 4.47 -4.51 -5.42
N ALA A 45 3.76 -5.43 -4.76
CA ALA A 45 2.65 -5.15 -3.86
C ALA A 45 2.85 -5.91 -2.54
N PRO A 46 2.15 -5.52 -1.47
CA PRO A 46 2.22 -6.20 -0.18
C PRO A 46 1.63 -7.60 -0.22
N GLN A 47 2.01 -8.42 0.76
CA GLN A 47 1.36 -9.69 1.04
C GLN A 47 0.10 -9.50 1.90
N GLY A 48 -0.73 -10.55 1.98
CA GLY A 48 -2.03 -10.50 2.66
C GLY A 48 -1.96 -10.08 4.13
N TRP A 49 -0.89 -10.42 4.85
CA TRP A 49 -0.74 -10.04 6.26
C TRP A 49 -0.58 -8.52 6.45
N VAL A 50 0.09 -7.83 5.53
CA VAL A 50 0.21 -6.37 5.54
C VAL A 50 -1.15 -5.72 5.29
N ILE A 51 -1.93 -6.28 4.36
CA ILE A 51 -3.29 -5.82 4.08
C ILE A 51 -4.18 -5.99 5.31
N ALA A 52 -4.13 -7.14 5.97
CA ALA A 52 -4.89 -7.38 7.20
C ALA A 52 -4.50 -6.39 8.30
N ARG A 53 -3.19 -6.16 8.51
CA ARG A 53 -2.70 -5.15 9.48
C ARG A 53 -3.19 -3.74 9.14
N ALA A 54 -3.15 -3.36 7.88
CA ALA A 54 -3.56 -2.04 7.41
C ALA A 54 -5.07 -1.83 7.57
N ILE A 55 -5.89 -2.85 7.31
CA ILE A 55 -7.34 -2.84 7.54
C ILE A 55 -7.66 -2.69 9.02
N SER A 56 -6.90 -3.35 9.90
CA SER A 56 -7.11 -3.27 11.36
C SER A 56 -6.63 -1.97 11.99
N ASN A 57 -5.95 -1.09 11.24
CA ASN A 57 -5.54 0.22 11.74
C ASN A 57 -6.67 1.23 11.55
N GLU A 58 -7.06 1.93 12.62
CA GLU A 58 -8.22 2.85 12.61
C GLU A 58 -8.05 4.06 11.67
N GLU A 59 -6.82 4.55 11.50
CA GLU A 59 -6.52 5.70 10.65
C GLU A 59 -6.40 5.31 9.17
N ILE A 60 -5.75 4.18 8.90
CA ILE A 60 -5.38 3.73 7.55
C ILE A 60 -6.48 2.88 6.92
N GLY A 61 -7.14 2.04 7.72
CA GLY A 61 -8.11 1.04 7.27
C GLY A 61 -9.24 1.62 6.42
N PRO A 62 -9.95 2.68 6.86
CA PRO A 62 -11.02 3.30 6.07
C PRO A 62 -10.55 3.81 4.70
N ALA A 63 -9.36 4.42 4.64
CA ALA A 63 -8.79 4.92 3.37
C ALA A 63 -8.41 3.76 2.44
N LEU A 64 -7.83 2.69 2.98
CA LEU A 64 -7.45 1.51 2.21
C LEU A 64 -8.65 0.77 1.64
N ILE A 65 -9.70 0.56 2.44
CA ILE A 65 -10.94 -0.10 2.03
C ILE A 65 -11.61 0.69 0.90
N ARG A 66 -11.70 2.01 1.04
CA ARG A 66 -12.24 2.89 -0.02
C ARG A 66 -11.44 2.75 -1.32
N HIS A 67 -10.12 2.84 -1.23
CA HIS A 67 -9.22 2.80 -2.39
C HIS A 67 -9.25 1.45 -3.11
N LEU A 68 -9.10 0.34 -2.39
CA LEU A 68 -9.06 -0.99 -3.00
C LEU A 68 -10.45 -1.51 -3.40
N GLY A 69 -11.50 -1.12 -2.65
CA GLY A 69 -12.89 -1.44 -2.93
C GLY A 69 -13.46 -0.78 -4.19
N GLY A 70 -12.71 0.13 -4.82
CA GLY A 70 -13.09 0.76 -6.09
C GLY A 70 -14.03 1.95 -5.96
N GLN A 71 -14.15 2.54 -4.78
CA GLN A 71 -14.85 3.82 -4.57
C GLN A 71 -13.80 4.94 -4.56
N ALA A 72 -13.29 5.27 -5.74
CA ALA A 72 -12.35 6.38 -5.94
C ALA A 72 -13.11 7.71 -6.11
#